data_AF-A0A8T3YMV4-F1
#
_entry.id   AF-A0A8T3YMV4-F1
#
_cell.length_a   1.000
_cell.length_b   1.000
_cell.length_c   1.000
_cell.angle_alpha   90.00
_cell.angle_beta   90.00
_cell.angle_gamma   90.00
#
_symmetry.space_group_name_H-M   'P 1'
#
loop_
_entity.id
_entity.type
_entity.pdbx_description
1 polymer ?
#
loop_
_entity_poly.entity_id
_entity_poly.type
_entity_poly.pdbx_seq_one_letter_code
_entity_poly.pdbx_strand_id
1 'polypeptide(L)' 'MMTAIQVSAETATTLKRLRQQYHLASYDETIRRMIAHTRPLSLKGFLKTKIPMNAILKDLRDKHDRF' A
#
# COMPACT_ATOMS: atom_id res chain seq x y z
N MET A 1 -4.92 26.52 0.10
CA MET A 1 -4.40 26.91 -1.22
C MET A 1 -4.67 25.74 -2.16
N MET A 2 -5.44 25.93 -3.24
CA MET A 2 -5.76 24.85 -4.18
C MET A 2 -4.80 24.93 -5.37
N THR A 3 -4.09 23.84 -5.64
CA THR A 3 -3.21 23.71 -6.81
C THR A 3 -3.92 22.91 -7.89
N ALA A 4 -4.07 23.51 -9.08
CA ALA A 4 -4.57 22.79 -10.24
C ALA A 4 -3.45 21.89 -10.79
N ILE A 5 -3.73 20.59 -10.91
CA ILE A 5 -2.81 19.62 -11.49
C ILE A 5 -3.38 19.18 -12.83
N GLN A 6 -2.59 19.32 -13.89
CA GLN A 6 -2.94 18.77 -15.19
C GLN A 6 -2.59 17.29 -15.22
N VAL A 7 -3.55 16.47 -15.62
CA VAL A 7 -3.41 15.01 -15.75
C VAL A 7 -3.79 14.59 -17.15
N SER A 8 -3.15 13.53 -17.66
CA SER A 8 -3.49 12.98 -18.97
C SER A 8 -4.96 12.51 -19.01
N ALA A 9 -5.56 12.53 -20.20
CA ALA A 9 -6.93 12.09 -20.40
C ALA A 9 -7.13 10.63 -19.95
N GLU A 10 -6.16 9.76 -20.27
CA GLU A 10 -6.18 8.35 -19.86
C GLU A 10 -6.17 8.21 -18.33
N THR A 11 -5.27 8.92 -17.65
CA THR A 11 -5.19 8.91 -16.17
C THR A 11 -6.52 9.35 -15.54
N ALA A 12 -7.18 10.36 -16.11
CA ALA A 12 -8.47 10.83 -15.64
C ALA A 12 -9.58 9.77 -15.81
N THR A 13 -9.57 9.01 -16.92
CA THR A 13 -10.53 7.92 -17.12
C THR A 13 -10.32 6.78 -16.12
N THR A 14 -9.06 6.42 -15.85
CA THR A 14 -8.71 5.40 -14.85
C THR A 14 -9.15 5.81 -13.45
N LEU A 15 -8.88 7.06 -13.05
CA LEU A 15 -9.30 7.57 -11.74
C LEU A 15 -10.83 7.58 -11.59
N LYS A 16 -11.59 7.91 -12.64
CA LYS A 16 -13.05 7.82 -12.64
C LYS A 16 -13.55 6.39 -12.43
N ARG A 17 -12.99 5.43 -13.16
CA ARG A 17 -13.35 4.00 -13.03
C ARG A 17 -13.05 3.49 -11.62
N LEU A 18 -11.87 3.77 -11.08
CA LEU A 18 -11.48 3.35 -9.74
C LEU A 18 -12.34 4.01 -8.66
N ARG A 19 -12.71 5.30 -8.81
CA ARG A 19 -13.59 5.99 -7.86
C ARG A 19 -14.97 5.30 -7.80
N GLN A 20 -15.51 4.92 -8.95
CA GLN A 20 -16.78 4.19 -9.03
C GLN A 20 -16.68 2.79 -8.41
N GLN A 21 -15.62 2.05 -8.75
CA GLN A 21 -15.37 0.71 -8.22
C GLN A 21 -15.24 0.68 -6.70
N TYR A 22 -14.61 1.71 -6.11
CA TYR A 22 -14.39 1.79 -4.66
C TYR A 22 -15.45 2.60 -3.91
N HIS A 23 -16.46 3.14 -4.62
CA HIS A 23 -17.51 4.01 -4.06
C HIS A 23 -16.96 5.17 -3.21
N LEU A 24 -15.91 5.84 -3.69
CA LEU A 24 -15.23 6.91 -2.94
C LEU A 24 -15.78 8.29 -3.29
N ALA A 25 -15.74 9.22 -2.32
CA ALA A 25 -16.28 10.56 -2.48
C ALA A 25 -15.35 11.46 -3.30
N SER A 26 -14.03 11.31 -3.11
CA SER A 26 -13.02 12.17 -3.73
C SER A 26 -11.99 11.41 -4.58
N TYR A 27 -11.37 12.12 -5.53
CA TYR A 27 -10.23 11.59 -6.28
C TYR A 27 -9.00 11.42 -5.38
N ASP A 28 -8.82 12.26 -4.37
CA ASP A 28 -7.73 12.14 -3.39
C ASP A 28 -7.81 10.83 -2.60
N GLU A 29 -9.01 10.45 -2.14
CA GLU A 29 -9.24 9.15 -1.50
C GLU A 29 -8.92 7.99 -2.43
N THR A 30 -9.29 8.13 -3.71
CA THR A 30 -9.01 7.12 -4.73
C THR A 30 -7.50 6.94 -4.92
N ILE A 31 -6.74 8.03 -5.00
CA ILE A 31 -5.28 8.01 -5.11
C ILE A 31 -4.65 7.40 -3.85
N ARG A 32 -5.08 7.80 -2.65
CA ARG A 32 -4.57 7.23 -1.38
C ARG A 32 -4.80 5.72 -1.31
N ARG A 33 -5.97 5.25 -1.72
CA ARG A 33 -6.31 3.82 -1.73
C ARG A 33 -5.46 3.04 -2.74
N MET A 34 -5.27 3.60 -3.92
CA MET A 34 -4.39 3.04 -4.95
C MET A 34 -2.96 2.88 -4.44
N ILE A 35 -2.40 3.92 -3.82
CA ILE A 35 -1.05 3.90 -3.22
C ILE A 35 -0.98 2.87 -2.09
N ALA A 36 -2.01 2.76 -1.26
CA ALA A 36 -2.05 1.78 -0.17
C ALA A 36 -2.05 0.33 -0.69
N HIS A 37 -2.71 0.04 -1.82
CA HIS A 37 -2.72 -1.29 -2.43
C HIS A 37 -1.43 -1.64 -3.18
N THR A 38 -0.74 -0.65 -3.75
CA THR A 38 0.51 -0.85 -4.48
C THR A 38 1.74 -0.96 -3.58
N ARG A 39 1.64 -0.57 -2.31
CA ARG A 39 2.70 -0.83 -1.34
C ARG A 39 2.76 -2.33 -1.08
N PRO A 40 3.86 -3.03 -1.40
CA PRO A 40 4.03 -4.40 -0.95
C PRO A 40 3.89 -4.38 0.57
N LEU A 41 2.97 -5.20 1.11
CA LEU A 41 2.94 -5.49 2.52
C LEU A 41 4.33 -5.99 2.86
N SER A 42 5.14 -5.16 3.53
CA SER A 42 6.38 -5.64 4.12
C SER A 42 6.04 -6.91 4.91
N LEU A 43 6.93 -7.91 4.94
CA LEU A 43 6.68 -9.17 5.67
C LEU A 43 6.14 -8.91 7.09
N LYS A 44 6.67 -7.86 7.75
CA LYS A 44 6.19 -7.34 9.04
C LYS A 44 4.74 -6.84 9.02
N GLY A 45 4.36 -6.08 8.00
CA GLY A 45 2.99 -5.61 7.78
C GLY A 45 2.01 -6.74 7.46
N PHE A 46 2.45 -7.77 6.72
CA PHE A 46 1.66 -8.97 6.45
C PHE A 46 1.41 -9.79 7.73
N LEU A 47 2.45 -9.96 8.55
CA LEU A 47 2.38 -10.73 9.79
C LEU A 47 1.57 -10.03 10.90
N LYS A 48 1.15 -8.76 10.73
CA LYS A 48 0.42 -7.94 11.73
C LYS A 48 1.01 -8.01 13.15
N THR A 49 2.30 -8.31 13.27
CA THR A 49 2.95 -8.56 14.56
C THR A 49 3.58 -7.27 15.08
N LYS A 50 3.39 -6.99 16.38
CA LYS A 50 4.09 -5.91 17.10
C LYS A 50 5.58 -6.23 17.36
N ILE A 51 6.12 -7.24 16.69
CA ILE A 51 7.46 -7.76 16.94
C ILE A 51 8.45 -7.00 16.05
N PRO A 52 9.59 -6.54 16.59
CA PRO A 52 10.63 -5.90 15.78
C PRO A 52 11.21 -6.88 14.76
N MET A 53 11.48 -6.39 13.53
CA MET A 53 11.97 -7.22 12.42
C MET A 53 13.25 -8.00 12.78
N ASN A 54 14.13 -7.37 13.57
CA ASN A 54 15.37 -7.99 14.03
C ASN A 54 15.13 -9.28 14.84
N ALA A 55 14.05 -9.33 15.62
CA ALA A 55 13.70 -10.53 16.39
C ALA A 55 13.16 -11.64 15.47
N ILE A 56 12.36 -11.29 14.46
CA ILE A 56 11.85 -12.24 13.46
C ILE A 56 13.01 -12.87 12.68
N LEU A 57 13.97 -12.06 12.24
CA LEU A 57 15.15 -12.52 11.50
C LEU A 57 16.09 -13.37 12.37
N LYS A 58 16.22 -13.03 13.66
CA LYS A 58 16.99 -13.83 14.62
C LYS A 58 16.37 -15.21 14.82
N ASP A 59 15.06 -15.29 15.04
CA ASP A 59 14.34 -16.58 15.21
C ASP A 59 14.43 -17.46 13.97
N LEU A 60 14.42 -16.87 12.76
CA LEU A 60 14.58 -17.61 11.51
C LEU A 60 16.00 -18.19 11.38
N ARG A 61 17.03 -17.41 11.71
CA ARG A 61 18.42 -17.86 11.69
C ARG A 61 18.66 -18.95 12.74
N ASP A 62 18.23 -18.74 13.98
CA ASP A 62 18.44 -19.69 15.08
C ASP A 62 17.71 -21.03 14.85
N LYS A 63 16.65 -21.05 14.04
CA LYS A 63 15.96 -22.29 13.62
C LYS A 63 16.66 -23.01 12.49
N HIS A 64 17.31 -22.29 11.57
CA HIS A 64 18.02 -22.87 10.44
C HIS A 64 19.43 -23.34 10.79
N ASP A 65 20.15 -22.66 11.68
CA ASP A 65 21.51 -23.02 12.12
C ASP A 65 21.54 -24.23 13.09
N ARG A 66 20.38 -24.71 13.57
CA ARG A 66 20.28 -25.87 14.49
C ARG A 66 20.11 -27.21 13.79
N PHE A 67 20.04 -27.25 12.46
CA PHE A 67 19.97 -28.47 11.64
C PHE A 67 21.21 -28.65 10.79
#